data_AF-A0A7S0BM61-F1
#
_entry.id   AF-A0A7S0BM61-F1
#
_cell.length_a   1.000
_cell.length_b   1.000
_cell.length_c   1.000
_cell.angle_alpha   90.00
_cell.angle_beta   90.00
_cell.angle_gamma   90.00
#
_symmetry.space_group_name_H-M   'P 1'
#
loop_
_entity.id
_entity.type
_entity.pdbx_description
1 polymer ?
#
loop_
_entity_poly.entity_id
_entity_poly.type
_entity_poly.pdbx_seq_one_letter_code
_entity_poly.pdbx_strand_id
1 'polypeptide(L)'
;KPRNGRKKFERFGITVEEVTGDKTGDFHTLTGVDLICTTPEKWDTLTRTRGPQIKGKVPENEIDLFFQFGIASKTALLIVDEVHSLNDERGGTLEAVVSRMRLTQTLLRHASSERAAATHLRIVAAS
;
A
#
# COMPACT_ATOMS: atom_id res chain seq x y z
N LYS A 1 19.63 2.10 11.83
CA LYS A 1 20.44 3.15 11.14
C LYS A 1 19.82 3.36 9.77
N PRO A 2 19.05 4.43 9.50
CA PRO A 2 18.31 4.56 8.24
C PRO A 2 19.34 4.91 7.17
N ARG A 3 19.80 3.91 6.41
CA ARG A 3 20.97 4.06 5.55
C ARG A 3 20.55 4.11 4.09
N ASN A 4 20.77 5.28 3.50
CA ASN A 4 20.91 5.56 2.07
C ASN A 4 19.69 5.70 1.16
N GLY A 5 18.53 5.08 1.43
CA GLY A 5 17.38 5.18 0.51
C GLY A 5 16.89 6.63 0.34
N ARG A 6 16.52 7.29 1.44
CA ARG A 6 15.94 8.65 1.45
C ARG A 6 16.76 9.66 0.64
N LYS A 7 18.03 9.83 0.99
CA LYS A 7 18.94 10.79 0.34
C LYS A 7 19.18 10.50 -1.15
N LYS A 8 19.12 9.22 -1.57
CA LYS A 8 19.31 8.84 -2.97
C LYS A 8 18.11 9.20 -3.84
N PHE A 9 16.91 9.20 -3.28
CA PHE A 9 15.66 9.48 -4.00
C PHE A 9 15.21 10.94 -3.87
N GLU A 10 15.59 11.62 -2.78
CA GLU A 10 15.35 13.06 -2.57
C GLU A 10 15.91 13.92 -3.72
N ARG A 11 17.08 13.58 -4.28
CA ARG A 11 17.66 14.29 -5.45
C ARG A 11 16.83 14.18 -6.73
N PHE A 12 15.87 13.25 -6.78
CA PHE A 12 14.93 13.07 -7.89
C PHE A 12 13.54 13.65 -7.55
N GLY A 13 13.41 14.35 -6.41
CA GLY A 13 12.13 14.88 -5.95
C GLY A 13 11.17 13.82 -5.41
N ILE A 14 11.64 12.59 -5.21
CA ILE A 14 10.83 11.47 -4.71
C ILE A 14 10.83 11.51 -3.18
N THR A 15 9.65 11.60 -2.60
CA THR A 15 9.46 11.55 -1.15
C THR A 15 9.50 10.10 -0.67
N VAL A 16 10.30 9.84 0.38
CA VAL A 16 10.49 8.49 0.93
C VAL A 16 10.18 8.49 2.42
N GLU A 17 9.37 7.53 2.86
CA GLU A 17 9.04 7.33 4.26
C GLU A 17 9.25 5.87 4.68
N GLU A 18 9.78 5.67 5.89
CA GLU A 18 10.07 4.36 6.46
C GLU A 18 9.09 4.09 7.60
N VAL A 19 8.25 3.06 7.44
CA VAL A 19 7.23 2.66 8.41
C VAL A 19 7.57 1.28 8.94
N THR A 20 8.21 1.22 10.10
CA THR A 20 8.67 -0.02 10.74
C THR A 20 8.14 -0.12 12.16
N GLY A 21 8.43 -1.21 12.89
CA GLY A 21 7.86 -1.51 14.22
C GLY A 21 7.91 -0.36 15.23
N ASP A 22 8.94 0.50 15.17
CA ASP A 22 9.12 1.64 16.09
C ASP A 22 8.48 2.95 15.58
N LYS A 23 8.02 2.99 14.32
CA LYS A 23 7.47 4.18 13.67
C LYS A 23 6.04 3.92 13.20
N THR A 24 5.08 4.51 13.90
CA THR A 24 3.71 4.62 13.42
C THR A 24 3.64 5.77 12.42
N GLY A 25 3.66 5.46 11.13
CA GLY A 25 3.26 6.41 10.10
C GLY A 25 1.76 6.68 10.23
N ASP A 26 1.39 7.96 10.28
CA ASP A 26 -0.03 8.33 10.21
C ASP A 26 -0.50 8.06 8.77
N PHE A 27 -1.70 7.50 8.61
CA PHE A 27 -2.26 7.24 7.28
C PHE A 27 -2.27 8.51 6.43
N HIS A 28 -2.52 9.67 7.06
CA HIS A 28 -2.52 10.97 6.40
C HIS A 28 -1.14 11.38 5.86
N THR A 29 -0.05 11.11 6.59
CA THR A 29 1.30 11.43 6.12
C THR A 29 1.69 10.54 4.94
N LEU A 30 1.34 9.25 4.99
CA LEU A 30 1.70 8.28 3.96
C LEU A 30 1.00 8.51 2.61
N THR A 31 -0.19 9.14 2.59
CA THR A 31 -0.89 9.40 1.31
C THR A 31 -0.18 10.35 0.37
N GLY A 32 0.71 11.20 0.87
CA GLY A 32 1.50 12.14 0.08
C GLY A 32 2.91 11.64 -0.26
N VAL A 33 3.24 10.41 0.11
CA VAL A 33 4.58 9.84 -0.05
C VAL A 33 4.65 8.97 -1.32
N ASP A 34 5.71 9.15 -2.09
CA ASP A 34 5.93 8.42 -3.35
C ASP A 34 6.47 7.00 -3.12
N LEU A 35 7.33 6.83 -2.10
CA LEU A 35 7.96 5.55 -1.78
C LEU A 35 7.86 5.24 -0.29
N ILE A 36 7.24 4.09 0.03
CA ILE A 36 7.10 3.60 1.40
C ILE A 36 7.98 2.37 1.58
N CYS A 37 8.94 2.46 2.48
CA CYS A 37 9.74 1.32 2.92
C CYS A 37 9.12 0.77 4.22
N THR A 38 8.69 -0.48 4.20
CA THR A 38 7.92 -1.07 5.32
C THR A 38 8.16 -2.58 5.41
N THR A 39 7.73 -3.20 6.51
CA THR A 39 7.73 -4.65 6.64
C THR A 39 6.39 -5.25 6.15
N PRO A 40 6.34 -6.53 5.75
CA PRO A 40 5.10 -7.19 5.35
C PRO A 40 3.98 -7.05 6.40
N GLU A 41 4.30 -7.20 7.68
CA GLU A 41 3.34 -7.13 8.79
C GLU A 41 2.76 -5.71 8.95
N LYS A 42 3.62 -4.70 8.77
CA LYS A 42 3.20 -3.32 8.90
C LYS A 42 2.37 -2.88 7.69
N TRP A 43 2.72 -3.34 6.50
CA TRP A 43 1.89 -3.15 5.30
C TRP A 43 0.54 -3.88 5.39
N ASP A 44 0.51 -5.09 5.96
CA ASP A 44 -0.74 -5.80 6.23
C ASP A 44 -1.67 -4.95 7.09
N THR A 45 -1.14 -4.39 8.17
CA THR A 45 -1.89 -3.50 9.07
C THR A 45 -2.41 -2.26 8.33
N LEU A 46 -1.55 -1.57 7.57
CA LEU A 46 -1.91 -0.35 6.85
C LEU A 46 -3.00 -0.57 5.79
N THR A 47 -2.94 -1.69 5.07
CA THR A 47 -3.90 -2.02 4.01
C THR A 47 -5.21 -2.61 4.54
N ARG A 48 -5.25 -3.07 5.81
CA ARG A 48 -6.48 -3.46 6.50
C ARG A 48 -7.22 -2.27 7.09
N THR A 49 -6.51 -1.21 7.45
CA THR A 49 -7.13 0.07 7.84
C THR A 49 -7.82 0.65 6.62
N ARG A 50 -9.12 0.36 6.49
CA ARG A 50 -10.03 1.05 5.57
C ARG A 50 -9.89 2.55 5.83
N GLY A 51 -10.05 3.37 4.78
CA GLY A 51 -10.06 4.84 4.94
C GLY A 51 -10.88 5.23 6.17
N PRO A 52 -10.50 6.34 6.84
CA PRO A 52 -10.98 6.69 8.17
C PRO A 52 -12.45 6.37 8.29
N GLN A 53 -12.88 5.90 9.46
CA GLN A 53 -14.27 5.63 9.83
C GLN A 53 -15.12 6.90 9.67
N ILE A 54 -15.26 7.39 8.44
CA ILE A 54 -16.13 8.44 7.99
C ILE A 54 -17.44 7.74 7.66
N LYS A 55 -17.93 6.95 8.63
CA LYS A 55 -19.37 6.76 8.76
C LYS A 55 -19.89 8.13 9.20
N GLY A 56 -20.34 8.93 8.25
CA GLY A 56 -21.09 10.17 8.52
C GLY A 56 -20.55 11.50 8.02
N LYS A 57 -19.42 11.58 7.28
CA LYS A 57 -19.01 12.84 6.61
C LYS A 57 -18.91 12.78 5.09
N VAL A 58 -18.99 11.59 4.49
CA VAL A 58 -19.07 11.42 3.02
C VAL A 58 -20.45 10.79 2.74
N PRO A 59 -21.27 11.39 1.87
CA PRO A 59 -22.52 10.79 1.41
C PRO A 59 -22.28 9.34 0.97
N GLU A 60 -23.15 8.39 1.31
CA GLU A 60 -22.94 6.96 0.99
C GLU A 60 -22.75 6.70 -0.51
N ASN A 61 -23.29 7.59 -1.34
CA ASN A 61 -23.16 7.63 -2.80
C ASN A 61 -21.82 8.18 -3.32
N GLU A 62 -20.96 8.74 -2.45
CA GLU A 62 -19.63 9.28 -2.77
C GLU A 62 -18.48 8.51 -2.09
N ILE A 63 -18.77 7.39 -1.41
CA ILE A 63 -17.73 6.49 -0.93
C ILE A 63 -17.14 5.78 -2.14
N ASP A 64 -16.23 6.47 -2.82
CA ASP A 64 -15.42 5.89 -3.89
C ASP A 64 -14.61 4.73 -3.30
N LEU A 65 -14.42 3.69 -4.09
CA LEU A 65 -13.66 2.50 -3.70
C LEU A 65 -12.21 2.83 -3.34
N PHE A 66 -11.70 3.94 -3.87
CA PHE A 66 -10.43 4.53 -3.43
C PHE A 66 -10.41 4.85 -1.93
N PHE A 67 -11.52 5.31 -1.35
CA PHE A 67 -11.64 5.52 0.09
C PHE A 67 -11.79 4.18 0.85
N GLN A 68 -12.49 3.19 0.29
CA GLN A 68 -12.65 1.88 0.95
C GLN A 68 -11.33 1.12 1.09
N PHE A 69 -10.51 1.09 0.04
CA PHE A 69 -9.26 0.32 0.02
C PHE A 69 -8.04 1.14 0.44
N GLY A 70 -8.22 2.43 0.75
CA GLY A 70 -7.20 3.28 1.33
C GLY A 70 -5.91 3.29 0.51
N ILE A 71 -4.77 3.12 1.18
CA ILE A 71 -3.45 3.18 0.53
C ILE A 71 -3.24 2.05 -0.51
N ALA A 72 -3.93 0.91 -0.36
CA ALA A 72 -3.84 -0.19 -1.31
C ALA A 72 -4.40 0.20 -2.69
N SER A 73 -5.41 1.07 -2.76
CA SER A 73 -5.97 1.56 -4.03
C SER A 73 -5.03 2.46 -4.81
N LYS A 74 -4.18 3.21 -4.09
CA LYS A 74 -3.21 4.17 -4.65
C LYS A 74 -1.87 3.52 -5.01
N THR A 75 -1.67 2.26 -4.66
CA THR A 75 -0.39 1.58 -4.87
C THR A 75 -0.32 1.02 -6.29
N ALA A 76 0.62 1.56 -7.09
CA ALA A 76 0.89 1.09 -8.45
C ALA A 76 1.99 0.03 -8.54
N LEU A 77 2.88 -0.01 -7.54
CA LEU A 77 4.03 -0.91 -7.51
C LEU A 77 4.21 -1.45 -6.10
N LEU A 78 4.28 -2.77 -5.98
CA LEU A 78 4.70 -3.47 -4.77
C LEU A 78 5.99 -4.22 -5.05
N ILE A 79 7.06 -3.87 -4.33
CA ILE A 79 8.34 -4.59 -4.38
C ILE A 79 8.46 -5.42 -3.11
N VAL A 80 8.76 -6.71 -3.28
CA VAL A 80 8.95 -7.65 -2.18
C VAL A 80 10.38 -8.18 -2.26
N ASP A 81 11.21 -7.82 -1.28
CA ASP A 81 12.67 -8.05 -1.27
C ASP A 81 13.07 -9.41 -0.64
N GLU A 82 12.15 -10.06 0.07
CA GLU A 82 12.45 -11.24 0.93
C GLU A 82 11.57 -12.44 0.57
N VAL A 83 11.35 -12.72 -0.73
CA VAL A 83 10.40 -13.77 -1.14
C VAL A 83 10.82 -15.18 -0.75
N HIS A 84 12.09 -15.40 -0.44
CA HIS A 84 12.55 -16.69 0.11
C HIS A 84 11.94 -16.98 1.50
N SER A 85 11.47 -15.95 2.21
CA SER A 85 10.76 -16.09 3.50
C SER A 85 9.33 -16.65 3.35
N LEU A 86 8.85 -16.92 2.13
CA LEU A 86 7.55 -17.55 1.89
C LEU A 86 7.43 -18.93 2.56
N ASN A 87 8.53 -19.67 2.71
CA ASN A 87 8.54 -20.98 3.34
C ASN A 87 8.70 -20.94 4.87
N ASP A 88 8.76 -19.76 5.47
CA ASP A 88 8.95 -19.56 6.90
C ASP A 88 7.71 -18.93 7.55
N GLU A 89 7.72 -18.72 8.86
CA GLU A 89 6.59 -18.22 9.66
C GLU A 89 5.99 -16.89 9.11
N ARG A 90 6.80 -16.10 8.39
CA ARG A 90 6.37 -14.82 7.78
C ARG A 90 5.67 -14.98 6.44
N GLY A 91 5.73 -16.16 5.80
CA GLY A 91 5.17 -16.42 4.48
C GLY A 91 3.67 -16.15 4.40
N GLY A 92 2.91 -16.58 5.43
CA GLY A 92 1.46 -16.35 5.47
C GLY A 92 1.07 -14.86 5.47
N THR A 93 1.88 -14.00 6.07
CA THR A 93 1.64 -12.54 6.03
C THR A 93 1.85 -11.99 4.63
N LEU A 94 2.92 -12.43 3.95
CA LEU A 94 3.22 -12.00 2.60
C LEU A 94 2.15 -12.48 1.60
N GLU A 95 1.68 -13.72 1.74
CA GLU A 95 0.57 -14.26 0.95
C GLU A 95 -0.72 -13.46 1.14
N ALA A 96 -1.06 -13.12 2.39
CA ALA A 96 -2.23 -12.31 2.71
C ALA A 96 -2.14 -10.90 2.09
N VAL A 97 -0.96 -10.28 2.16
CA VAL A 97 -0.69 -8.98 1.53
C VAL A 97 -0.87 -9.07 0.01
N VAL A 98 -0.18 -10.00 -0.66
CA VAL A 98 -0.23 -10.13 -2.12
C VAL A 98 -1.65 -10.43 -2.59
N SER A 99 -2.35 -11.33 -1.89
CA SER A 99 -3.75 -11.68 -2.18
C SER A 99 -4.68 -10.46 -2.05
N ARG A 100 -4.55 -9.68 -0.97
CA ARG A 100 -5.34 -8.45 -0.78
C ARG A 100 -5.07 -7.43 -1.87
N MET A 101 -3.81 -7.20 -2.20
CA MET A 101 -3.41 -6.23 -3.23
C MET A 101 -3.98 -6.60 -4.60
N ARG A 102 -3.94 -7.89 -4.97
CA ARG A 102 -4.55 -8.41 -6.20
C ARG A 102 -6.07 -8.27 -6.18
N LEU A 103 -6.73 -8.62 -5.07
CA LEU A 103 -8.17 -8.52 -4.95
C LEU A 103 -8.66 -7.08 -5.04
N THR A 104 -8.04 -6.15 -4.31
CA THR A 104 -8.34 -4.71 -4.37
C THR A 104 -8.27 -4.20 -5.80
N GLN A 105 -7.24 -4.59 -6.55
CA GLN A 105 -7.07 -4.20 -7.94
C GLN A 105 -8.15 -4.76 -8.86
N THR A 106 -8.51 -6.03 -8.70
CA THR A 106 -9.63 -6.63 -9.43
C THR A 106 -10.94 -5.88 -9.15
N LEU A 107 -11.24 -5.60 -7.88
CA LEU A 107 -12.45 -4.89 -7.48
C LEU A 107 -12.49 -3.46 -8.02
N LEU A 108 -11.38 -2.72 -7.93
CA LEU A 108 -11.27 -1.38 -8.49
C LEU A 108 -11.49 -1.37 -10.00
N ARG A 109 -10.93 -2.34 -10.73
CA ARG A 109 -11.12 -2.47 -12.18
C ARG A 109 -12.58 -2.76 -12.56
N HIS A 110 -13.26 -3.61 -11.79
CA HIS A 110 -14.66 -3.94 -12.09
C HIS A 110 -15.63 -2.80 -11.82
N ALA A 111 -15.34 -1.96 -10.82
CA ALA A 111 -16.20 -0.85 -10.49
C ALA A 111 -15.90 0.44 -11.27
N SER A 112 -14.67 0.58 -11.77
CA SER A 112 -14.29 1.68 -12.65
C SER A 112 -14.87 1.43 -14.05
N SER A 113 -16.14 1.80 -14.27
CA SER A 113 -16.73 1.85 -15.60
C SER A 113 -16.03 2.95 -16.42
N GLU A 114 -15.10 2.54 -17.28
CA GLU A 114 -14.39 3.27 -18.36
C GLU A 114 -13.75 4.66 -18.10
N ARG A 115 -13.96 5.32 -16.95
CA ARG A 115 -13.48 6.70 -16.70
C ARG A 115 -12.44 6.86 -15.59
N ALA A 116 -12.35 5.93 -14.64
CA ALA A 116 -11.27 5.97 -13.66
C ALA A 116 -10.15 5.03 -14.15
N ALA A 117 -8.97 5.60 -14.43
CA ALA A 117 -7.77 4.83 -14.69
C ALA A 117 -7.42 4.02 -13.42
N ALA A 118 -8.01 2.83 -13.28
CA ALA A 118 -7.67 1.91 -12.21
C ALA A 118 -6.16 1.70 -12.25
N THR A 119 -5.49 2.06 -11.15
CA THR A 119 -4.03 2.10 -11.08
C THR A 119 -3.51 0.68 -11.27
N HIS A 120 -2.94 0.35 -12.43
CA HIS A 120 -2.47 -1.00 -12.71
C HIS A 120 -1.33 -1.40 -11.76
N LEU A 121 -1.62 -2.27 -10.79
CA LEU A 121 -0.61 -2.77 -9.85
C LEU A 121 0.35 -3.74 -10.52
N ARG A 122 1.64 -3.44 -10.40
CA ARG A 122 2.73 -4.39 -10.68
C ARG A 122 3.29 -4.91 -9.36
N ILE A 123 3.55 -6.22 -9.31
CA ILE A 123 4.21 -6.87 -8.17
C ILE A 123 5.55 -7.38 -8.66
N VAL A 124 6.63 -6.90 -8.06
CA VAL A 124 8.00 -7.33 -8.32
C VAL A 124 8.47 -8.10 -7.10
N ALA A 125 8.77 -9.39 -7.31
CA ALA A 125 9.40 -10.26 -6.33
C ALA A 125 10.90 -10.32 -6.63
N ALA A 126 11.72 -9.85 -5.70
CA ALA A 126 13.16 -9.98 -5.74
C ALA A 126 13.61 -10.98 -4.67
N SER A 127 14.59 -11.81 -5.02
CA SER A 127 15.29 -12.73 -4.13
C SER A 127 16.79 -12.63 -4.34
#